data_AF-A0A8B9M728-F1
#
_entry.id   AF-A0A8B9M728-F1
#
_cell.length_a   1.000
_cell.length_b   1.000
_cell.length_c   1.000
_cell.angle_alpha   90.00
_cell.angle_beta   90.00
_cell.angle_gamma   90.00
#
_symmetry.space_group_name_H-M   'P 1'
#
loop_
_entity.id
_entity.type
_entity.pdbx_description
1 polymer ?
#
loop_
_entity_poly.entity_id
_entity_poly.type
_entity_poly.pdbx_seq_one_letter_code
_entity_poly.pdbx_strand_id
1 'polypeptide(L)'
;MAAGGAARTALLLLLGAAAAPGPARGSQGDREPLYRECLGRCERQNCSGAALRHFRARQPLYMGLTGWTCRDDCKYECMWLTVRLYVQGGHRVPQFHGKWPFSRFLFFQEPASAFASFLNGLASFVMLLRYKAAVPPASPMYPTCVAFAW
;
A
#
# COMPACT_ATOMS: atom_id res chain seq x y z
N MET A 1 13.60 54.35 -20.49
CA MET A 1 14.01 53.19 -19.65
C MET A 1 12.80 52.36 -19.17
N ALA A 2 11.79 52.07 -20.01
CA ALA A 2 10.55 51.38 -19.57
C ALA A 2 10.38 49.95 -20.13
N ALA A 3 11.19 49.53 -21.11
CA ALA A 3 11.02 48.24 -21.81
C ALA A 3 11.50 47.01 -21.00
N GLY A 4 12.39 47.18 -20.01
CA GLY A 4 12.97 46.08 -19.25
C GLY A 4 12.06 45.49 -18.16
N GLY A 5 11.05 46.23 -17.69
CA GLY A 5 10.13 45.78 -16.66
C GLY A 5 9.08 44.79 -17.19
N ALA A 6 8.49 45.12 -18.34
CA ALA A 6 7.44 44.31 -18.96
C ALA A 6 7.94 42.94 -19.47
N ALA A 7 9.18 42.88 -19.97
CA ALA A 7 9.79 41.62 -20.42
C ALA A 7 10.07 40.67 -19.24
N ARG A 8 10.48 41.22 -18.08
CA ARG A 8 10.74 40.43 -16.87
C ARG A 8 9.45 39.91 -16.24
N THR A 9 8.38 40.71 -16.21
CA THR A 9 7.07 40.25 -15.71
C THR A 9 6.45 39.21 -16.64
N ALA A 10 6.55 39.38 -17.96
CA ALA A 10 6.09 38.39 -18.93
C ALA A 10 6.87 37.06 -18.81
N LEU A 11 8.19 37.12 -18.63
CA LEU A 11 9.03 35.93 -18.44
C LEU A 11 8.72 35.21 -17.12
N LEU A 12 8.49 35.95 -16.03
CA LEU A 12 8.10 35.37 -14.74
C LEU A 12 6.71 34.70 -14.80
N LEU A 13 5.75 35.28 -15.52
CA LEU A 13 4.43 34.68 -15.73
C LEU A 13 4.51 33.40 -16.59
N LEU A 14 5.34 33.39 -17.63
CA LEU A 14 5.56 32.20 -18.47
C LEU A 14 6.26 31.06 -17.70
N LEU A 15 7.25 31.39 -16.86
CA LEU A 15 7.92 30.41 -15.99
C LEU A 15 6.98 29.87 -14.90
N GLY A 16 6.08 30.69 -14.37
CA GLY A 16 5.06 30.25 -13.40
C GLY A 16 4.01 29.30 -14.00
N ALA A 17 3.60 29.52 -15.26
CA ALA A 17 2.63 28.67 -15.95
C ALA A 17 3.20 27.27 -16.31
N ALA A 18 4.51 27.19 -16.61
CA ALA A 18 5.18 25.92 -16.90
C ALA A 18 5.39 25.03 -15.66
N ALA A 19 5.27 25.60 -14.45
CA ALA A 19 5.41 24.88 -13.19
C ALA A 19 4.08 24.46 -12.56
N ALA A 20 2.96 24.58 -13.29
CA ALA A 20 1.69 24.05 -12.81
C ALA A 20 1.79 22.52 -12.68
N PRO A 21 1.68 21.94 -11.47
CA PRO A 21 1.67 20.50 -11.31
C PRO A 21 0.51 19.94 -12.13
N GLY A 22 0.82 19.05 -13.08
CA GLY A 22 -0.20 18.39 -13.88
C GLY A 22 -1.22 17.69 -12.99
N PRO A 23 -2.47 17.51 -13.44
CA PRO A 23 -3.50 16.88 -12.63
C PRO A 23 -3.03 15.49 -12.19
N ALA A 24 -2.96 15.27 -10.88
CA ALA A 24 -2.64 13.98 -10.30
C ALA A 24 -3.66 12.96 -10.80
N ARG A 25 -3.23 12.11 -11.73
CA ARG A 25 -4.06 11.05 -12.29
C ARG A 25 -4.27 10.00 -11.20
N GLY A 26 -5.44 10.04 -10.55
CA GLY A 26 -5.91 8.93 -9.71
C GLY A 26 -5.89 7.62 -10.49
N SER A 27 -5.71 6.50 -9.81
CA SER A 27 -5.60 5.19 -10.44
C SER A 27 -6.85 4.82 -11.22
N GLN A 28 -6.77 3.86 -12.14
CA GLN A 28 -7.90 3.48 -12.99
C GLN A 28 -9.11 3.06 -12.15
N GLY A 29 -8.90 2.28 -11.08
CA GLY A 29 -9.96 1.85 -10.17
C GLY A 29 -10.61 2.99 -9.39
N ASP A 30 -9.88 4.09 -9.11
CA ASP A 30 -10.45 5.26 -8.41
C ASP A 30 -11.42 6.08 -9.27
N ARG A 31 -11.34 5.89 -10.59
CA ARG A 31 -12.26 6.52 -11.55
C ARG A 31 -13.49 5.68 -11.81
N GLU A 32 -13.49 4.42 -11.39
CA GLU A 32 -14.58 3.51 -11.65
C GLU A 32 -15.87 4.00 -10.97
N PRO A 33 -16.97 4.22 -11.72
CA PRO A 33 -18.23 4.71 -11.15
C PRO A 33 -18.76 3.79 -10.06
N LEU A 34 -18.67 2.48 -10.25
CA LEU A 34 -19.09 1.47 -9.27
C LEU A 34 -18.37 1.64 -7.93
N TYR A 35 -17.05 1.85 -7.99
CA TYR A 35 -16.24 2.06 -6.80
C TYR A 35 -16.64 3.35 -6.08
N ARG A 36 -16.77 4.46 -6.80
CA ARG A 36 -17.13 5.77 -6.22
C ARG A 36 -18.52 5.79 -5.62
N GLU A 37 -19.49 5.15 -6.26
CA GLU A 37 -20.86 5.07 -5.73
C GLU A 37 -20.88 4.24 -4.44
N CYS A 38 -20.24 3.07 -4.45
CA CYS A 38 -20.12 2.22 -3.26
C CYS A 38 -19.47 2.98 -2.10
N LEU A 39 -18.35 3.65 -2.36
CA LEU A 39 -17.63 4.43 -1.35
C LEU A 39 -18.51 5.52 -0.74
N GLY A 40 -19.17 6.31 -1.59
CA GLY A 40 -20.05 7.38 -1.12
C GLY A 40 -21.22 6.85 -0.30
N ARG A 41 -21.79 5.70 -0.67
CA ARG A 41 -22.86 5.04 0.08
C ARG A 41 -22.36 4.54 1.44
N CYS A 42 -21.24 3.86 1.47
CA CYS A 42 -20.64 3.31 2.68
C CYS A 42 -20.24 4.41 3.67
N GLU A 43 -19.55 5.47 3.20
CA GLU A 43 -19.14 6.58 4.06
C GLU A 43 -20.35 7.28 4.70
N ARG A 44 -21.42 7.51 3.95
CA ARG A 44 -22.64 8.15 4.48
C ARG A 44 -23.35 7.28 5.52
N GLN A 45 -23.43 5.97 5.29
CA GLN A 45 -24.19 5.06 6.15
C GLN A 45 -23.41 4.62 7.39
N ASN A 46 -22.14 4.27 7.23
CA ASN A 46 -21.35 3.62 8.28
C ASN A 46 -20.44 4.60 9.04
N CYS A 47 -19.99 5.67 8.39
CA CYS A 47 -18.99 6.57 8.97
C CYS A 47 -19.59 7.86 9.56
N SER A 48 -20.92 7.93 9.75
CA SER A 48 -21.60 9.10 10.32
C SER A 48 -22.23 8.81 11.70
N GLY A 49 -22.14 9.79 12.61
CA GLY A 49 -22.86 9.82 13.90
C GLY A 49 -22.77 8.53 14.73
N ALA A 50 -23.93 7.91 14.98
CA ALA A 50 -24.03 6.68 15.78
C ALA A 50 -23.37 5.47 15.12
N ALA A 51 -23.38 5.38 13.79
CA ALA A 51 -22.77 4.27 13.06
C ALA A 51 -21.24 4.28 13.19
N LEU A 52 -20.61 5.46 13.22
CA LEU A 52 -19.17 5.56 13.45
C LEU A 52 -18.76 5.09 14.86
N ARG A 53 -19.57 5.41 15.87
CA ARG A 53 -19.34 4.93 17.25
C ARG A 53 -19.48 3.42 17.33
N HIS A 54 -20.49 2.88 16.65
CA HIS A 54 -20.73 1.44 16.55
C HIS A 54 -19.59 0.71 15.85
N PHE A 55 -19.09 1.27 14.75
CA PHE A 55 -17.93 0.75 14.03
C PHE A 55 -16.69 0.72 14.93
N ARG A 56 -16.38 1.83 15.62
CA ARG A 56 -15.25 1.88 16.57
C ARG A 56 -15.38 0.89 17.72
N ALA A 57 -16.59 0.70 18.25
CA ALA A 57 -16.84 -0.24 19.34
C ALA A 57 -16.65 -1.71 18.91
N ARG A 58 -16.92 -2.03 17.64
CA ARG A 58 -16.72 -3.37 17.06
C ARG A 58 -15.37 -3.54 16.37
N GLN A 59 -14.58 -2.48 16.26
CA GLN A 59 -13.32 -2.53 15.52
C GLN A 59 -12.33 -3.46 16.24
N PRO A 60 -11.75 -4.45 15.55
CA PRO A 60 -10.72 -5.30 16.12
C PRO A 60 -9.52 -4.48 16.62
N LEU A 61 -8.88 -4.91 17.71
CA LEU A 61 -7.73 -4.22 18.29
C LEU A 61 -6.59 -4.01 17.28
N TYR A 62 -6.36 -4.98 16.38
CA TYR A 62 -5.32 -4.88 15.35
C TYR A 62 -5.59 -3.76 14.33
N MET A 63 -6.86 -3.53 13.98
CA MET A 63 -7.27 -2.41 13.12
C MET A 63 -7.07 -1.08 13.84
N GLY A 64 -7.35 -1.02 15.14
CA GLY A 64 -7.08 0.15 15.96
C GLY A 64 -5.59 0.51 16.01
N LEU A 65 -4.74 -0.49 16.28
CA LEU A 65 -3.28 -0.31 16.37
C LEU A 65 -2.66 0.15 15.05
N THR A 66 -3.19 -0.30 13.92
CA THR A 66 -2.70 0.07 12.57
C THR A 66 -3.26 1.42 12.08
N GLY A 67 -4.01 2.15 12.92
CA GLY A 67 -4.59 3.44 12.58
C GLY A 67 -5.70 3.36 11.52
N TRP A 68 -6.36 2.20 11.39
CA TRP A 68 -7.39 2.00 10.39
C TRP A 68 -8.63 2.84 10.69
N THR A 69 -9.12 3.56 9.68
CA THR A 69 -10.32 4.39 9.80
C THR A 69 -11.53 3.71 9.15
N CYS A 70 -12.74 4.12 9.55
CA CYS A 70 -13.99 3.70 8.90
C CYS A 70 -13.97 3.95 7.39
N ARG A 71 -13.33 5.04 6.98
CA ARG A 71 -13.17 5.39 5.58
C ARG A 71 -12.30 4.38 4.83
N ASP A 72 -11.22 3.91 5.45
CA ASP A 72 -10.34 2.91 4.85
C ASP A 72 -11.02 1.54 4.77
N ASP A 73 -11.90 1.23 5.72
CA ASP A 73 -12.76 0.05 5.68
C ASP A 73 -13.71 0.08 4.48
N CYS A 74 -14.41 1.21 4.28
CA CYS A 74 -15.25 1.43 3.11
C CYS A 74 -14.47 1.35 1.79
N LYS A 75 -13.26 1.92 1.71
CA LYS A 75 -12.39 1.78 0.52
C LYS A 75 -12.06 0.31 0.26
N TYR A 76 -11.73 -0.44 1.29
CA TYR A 76 -11.34 -1.84 1.17
C TYR A 76 -12.50 -2.73 0.71
N GLU A 77 -13.67 -2.62 1.34
CA GLU A 77 -14.87 -3.39 0.97
C GLU A 77 -15.33 -3.05 -0.46
N CYS A 78 -15.39 -1.77 -0.81
CA CYS A 78 -15.81 -1.34 -2.15
C CYS A 78 -14.79 -1.71 -3.23
N MET A 79 -13.50 -1.71 -2.91
CA MET A 79 -12.46 -2.22 -3.79
C MET A 79 -12.71 -3.70 -4.07
N TRP A 80 -12.88 -4.53 -3.03
CA TRP A 80 -13.12 -5.96 -3.19
C TRP A 80 -14.42 -6.30 -3.90
N LEU A 81 -15.48 -5.52 -3.70
CA LEU A 81 -16.72 -5.63 -4.48
C LEU A 81 -16.43 -5.43 -5.97
N THR A 82 -15.72 -4.35 -6.31
CA THR A 82 -15.37 -4.04 -7.71
C THR A 82 -14.50 -5.13 -8.32
N VAL A 83 -13.49 -5.61 -7.58
CA VAL A 83 -12.62 -6.71 -8.01
C VAL A 83 -13.42 -7.97 -8.31
N ARG A 84 -14.36 -8.36 -7.44
CA ARG A 84 -15.21 -9.55 -7.64
C ARG A 84 -16.05 -9.43 -8.92
N LEU A 85 -16.65 -8.26 -9.16
CA LEU A 85 -17.44 -8.01 -10.36
C LEU A 85 -16.58 -8.11 -11.63
N TYR A 86 -15.35 -7.57 -11.61
CA TYR A 86 -14.43 -7.65 -12.75
C TYR A 86 -13.98 -9.08 -13.04
N VAL A 87 -13.63 -9.84 -11.99
CA VAL A 87 -13.24 -11.24 -12.13
C VAL A 87 -14.40 -12.09 -12.68
N GLN A 88 -15.63 -11.85 -12.22
CA GLN A 88 -16.83 -12.51 -12.75
C GLN A 88 -17.10 -12.14 -14.21
N GLY A 89 -16.86 -10.87 -14.59
CA GLY A 89 -16.97 -10.40 -15.96
C GLY A 89 -15.82 -10.80 -16.88
N GLY A 90 -14.82 -11.53 -16.39
CA GLY A 90 -13.63 -11.91 -17.17
C GLY A 90 -12.71 -10.74 -17.54
N HIS A 91 -12.84 -9.60 -16.86
CA HIS A 91 -12.02 -8.42 -17.10
C HIS A 91 -10.78 -8.40 -16.20
N ARG A 92 -9.71 -7.74 -16.66
CA ARG A 92 -8.51 -7.54 -15.84
C ARG A 92 -8.83 -6.58 -14.70
N VAL A 93 -8.43 -6.97 -13.50
CA VAL A 93 -8.63 -6.16 -12.29
C VAL A 93 -7.84 -4.85 -12.40
N PRO A 94 -8.48 -3.69 -12.18
CA PRO A 94 -7.80 -2.40 -12.23
C PRO A 94 -6.97 -2.16 -10.96
N GLN A 95 -5.98 -1.28 -11.05
CA GLN A 95 -5.23 -0.80 -9.89
C GLN A 95 -6.06 0.23 -9.11
N PHE A 96 -6.06 0.17 -7.78
CA PHE A 96 -6.77 1.09 -6.87
C PHE A 96 -5.77 1.84 -5.98
N HIS A 97 -5.88 3.16 -5.84
CA HIS A 97 -4.93 4.01 -5.08
C HIS A 97 -3.44 3.74 -5.35
N GLY A 98 -3.09 3.37 -6.59
CA GLY A 98 -1.71 3.04 -6.97
C GLY A 98 -1.20 1.69 -6.43
N LYS A 99 -2.08 0.86 -5.87
CA LYS A 99 -1.79 -0.47 -5.32
C LYS A 99 -2.69 -1.54 -5.96
N TRP A 100 -2.22 -2.78 -5.96
CA TRP A 100 -3.06 -3.92 -6.28
C TRP A 100 -3.96 -4.26 -5.09
N PRO A 101 -5.17 -4.82 -5.31
CA PRO A 101 -6.06 -5.22 -4.24
C PRO A 101 -5.45 -6.38 -3.45
N PHE A 102 -4.84 -6.06 -2.31
CA PHE A 102 -4.29 -7.06 -1.41
C PHE A 102 -5.34 -7.55 -0.42
N SER A 103 -5.34 -8.85 -0.15
CA SER A 103 -6.20 -9.42 0.88
C SER A 103 -5.55 -9.19 2.22
N ARG A 104 -6.28 -8.55 3.14
CA ARG A 104 -5.79 -8.26 4.48
C ARG A 104 -5.85 -9.54 5.31
N PHE A 105 -4.69 -10.03 5.75
CA PHE A 105 -4.62 -11.09 6.74
C PHE A 105 -4.00 -10.52 8.03
N LEU A 106 -4.87 -10.27 9.02
CA LEU A 106 -4.49 -9.72 10.33
C LEU A 106 -3.70 -8.40 10.22
N PHE A 107 -2.40 -8.42 10.52
CA PHE A 107 -1.48 -7.28 10.53
C PHE A 107 -0.66 -7.14 9.25
N PHE A 108 -0.68 -8.12 8.35
CA PHE A 108 0.16 -8.12 7.17
C PHE A 108 -0.52 -7.39 6.01
N GLN A 109 0.13 -6.30 5.56
CA GLN A 109 -0.28 -5.57 4.37
C GLN A 109 0.02 -6.36 3.08
N GLU A 110 1.02 -7.25 3.12
CA GLU A 110 1.39 -8.18 2.05
C GLU A 110 1.68 -9.57 2.63
N PRO A 111 0.66 -10.42 2.84
CA PRO A 111 0.85 -11.70 3.53
C PRO A 111 1.78 -12.66 2.78
N ALA A 112 1.75 -12.64 1.45
CA ALA A 112 2.57 -13.53 0.63
C ALA A 112 4.07 -13.19 0.69
N SER A 113 4.44 -11.90 0.64
CA SER A 113 5.84 -11.46 0.71
C SER A 113 6.41 -11.62 2.13
N ALA A 114 5.59 -11.37 3.16
CA ALA A 114 5.96 -11.65 4.55
C ALA A 114 6.22 -13.15 4.78
N PHE A 115 5.35 -14.01 4.27
CA PHE A 115 5.52 -15.46 4.36
C PHE A 115 6.74 -15.96 3.59
N ALA A 116 6.95 -15.48 2.35
CA ALA A 116 8.12 -15.81 1.55
C ALA A 116 9.43 -15.38 2.24
N SER A 117 9.45 -14.18 2.83
CA SER A 117 10.62 -13.68 3.57
C SER A 117 10.89 -14.51 4.82
N PHE A 118 9.84 -14.91 5.55
CA PHE A 118 9.97 -15.80 6.70
C PHE A 118 10.56 -17.16 6.30
N LEU A 119 10.04 -17.78 5.24
CA LEU A 119 10.58 -19.05 4.73
C LEU A 119 12.03 -18.91 4.26
N ASN A 120 12.37 -17.80 3.60
CA ASN A 120 13.75 -17.53 3.19
C ASN A 120 14.69 -17.41 4.40
N GLY A 121 14.28 -16.68 5.43
CA GLY A 121 15.03 -16.58 6.70
C GLY A 121 15.19 -17.94 7.39
N LEU A 122 14.12 -18.75 7.42
CA LEU A 122 14.16 -20.09 8.00
C LEU A 122 15.11 -21.02 7.24
N ALA A 123 15.09 -20.98 5.91
CA ALA A 123 16.01 -21.75 5.07
C ALA A 123 17.47 -21.37 5.34
N SER A 124 17.77 -20.06 5.39
CA SER A 124 19.10 -19.55 5.74
C SER A 124 19.53 -19.99 7.14
N PHE A 125 18.63 -19.96 8.13
CA PHE A 125 18.92 -20.41 9.49
C PHE A 125 19.24 -21.91 9.56
N VAL A 126 18.43 -22.76 8.91
CA VAL A 126 18.69 -24.20 8.85
C VAL A 126 20.02 -24.49 8.16
N MET A 127 20.34 -23.78 7.08
CA MET A 127 21.63 -23.91 6.40
C MET A 127 22.80 -23.48 7.28
N LEU A 128 22.66 -22.42 8.09
CA LEU A 128 23.68 -22.02 9.05
C LEU A 128 23.92 -23.09 10.12
N LEU A 129 22.87 -23.74 10.62
CA LEU A 129 23.00 -24.84 11.57
C LEU A 129 23.73 -26.04 10.94
N ARG A 130 23.38 -26.40 9.70
CA ARG A 130 24.08 -27.46 8.96
C ARG A 130 25.54 -27.11 8.68
N TYR A 131 25.83 -25.87 8.32
CA TYR A 131 27.18 -25.37 8.12
C TYR A 131 28.02 -25.50 9.40
N LYS A 132 27.48 -25.06 10.54
CA LYS A 132 28.16 -25.18 11.85
C LYS A 132 28.41 -26.63 12.27
N ALA A 133 27.54 -27.56 11.89
CA ALA A 133 27.70 -28.99 12.18
C ALA A 133 28.71 -29.68 11.25
N ALA A 134 28.79 -29.27 9.98
CA ALA A 134 29.63 -29.91 8.97
C ALA A 134 31.05 -29.32 8.90
N VAL A 135 31.25 -28.05 9.24
CA VAL A 135 32.51 -27.34 9.05
C VAL A 135 33.24 -27.15 10.39
N PRO A 136 34.49 -27.62 10.52
CA PRO A 136 35.28 -27.39 11.72
C PRO A 136 35.54 -25.89 11.97
N PRO A 137 35.47 -25.43 13.23
CA PRO A 137 35.75 -24.04 13.60
C PRO A 137 37.18 -23.58 13.28
N ALA A 138 38.10 -24.52 13.11
CA ALA A 138 39.49 -24.27 12.74
C ALA A 138 39.67 -23.83 11.27
N SER A 139 38.62 -23.90 10.45
CA SER A 139 38.72 -23.47 9.05
C SER A 139 38.79 -21.93 8.95
N PRO A 140 39.66 -21.38 8.10
CA PRO A 140 39.94 -19.93 8.06
C PRO A 140 38.73 -19.09 7.66
N MET A 141 37.76 -19.67 6.92
CA MET A 141 36.54 -18.97 6.52
C MET A 141 35.37 -19.12 7.50
N TYR A 142 35.45 -20.02 8.48
CA TYR A 142 34.39 -20.23 9.48
C TYR A 142 33.96 -18.95 10.21
N PRO A 143 34.89 -18.14 10.78
CA PRO A 143 34.49 -16.93 11.50
C PRO A 143 33.80 -15.91 10.57
N THR A 144 34.26 -15.78 9.32
CA THR A 144 33.66 -14.90 8.32
C THR A 144 32.25 -15.36 7.94
N CYS A 145 32.09 -16.64 7.59
CA CYS A 145 30.80 -17.19 7.19
C CYS A 145 29.75 -17.11 8.32
N VAL A 146 30.15 -17.30 9.57
CA VAL A 146 29.24 -17.18 10.72
C VAL A 146 28.90 -15.71 11.05
N ALA A 147 29.86 -14.79 10.89
CA ALA A 147 29.64 -13.36 11.16
C ALA A 147 28.64 -12.72 10.19
N PHE A 148 28.66 -13.11 8.91
CA PHE A 148 27.80 -12.54 7.86
C PHE A 148 26.51 -13.34 7.59
N ALA A 149 26.20 -14.35 8.40
CA ALA A 149 24.99 -15.16 8.22
C ALA A 149 23.72 -14.58 8.87
N TRP A 150 23.84 -13.46 9.59
CA TRP A 150 22.74 -12.74 10.24
C TRP A 150 22.40 -11.48 9.45
#